data_AF-A0A9R1KTJ1-F1
#
_entry.id   AF-A0A9R1KTJ1-F1
#
_cell.length_a   1.000
_cell.length_b   1.000
_cell.length_c   1.000
_cell.angle_alpha   90.00
_cell.angle_beta   90.00
_cell.angle_gamma   90.00
#
_symmetry.space_group_name_H-M   'P 1'
#
loop_
_entity.id
_entity.type
_entity.pdbx_description
1 polymer ?
#
loop_
_entity_poly.entity_id
_entity_poly.type
_entity_poly.pdbx_seq_one_letter_code
_entity_poly.pdbx_strand_id
1 'polypeptide(L)'
;MKPEEKPNRPPSRLDCIKYFNALWSCYSPFHQMQNYYRYGVFDNCSSKWRDLVDCLMLKTKSRAEVEEMLMAREKARPHFWTYRTVDEASANWWKMYKHRVMMSSPPKTAGSAAPPPKPAAPKKR
;
A
#
# COMPACT_ATOMS: atom_id res chain seq x y z
N MET A 1 19.17 17.80 13.99
CA MET A 1 17.78 18.10 13.61
C MET A 1 16.89 17.00 14.18
N LYS A 2 16.11 17.31 15.22
CA LYS A 2 15.08 16.41 15.75
C LYS A 2 13.89 16.43 14.78
N PRO A 3 13.33 15.29 14.35
CA PRO A 3 12.12 15.31 13.55
C PRO A 3 10.96 15.78 14.42
N GLU A 4 10.25 16.81 13.96
CA GLU A 4 8.99 17.26 14.55
C GLU A 4 7.93 16.17 14.45
N GLU A 5 7.40 15.81 15.61
CA GLU A 5 6.19 15.02 15.78
C GLU A 5 4.99 15.92 15.48
N LYS A 6 4.22 15.62 14.42
CA LYS A 6 3.02 16.39 14.07
C LYS A 6 1.90 16.10 15.07
N PRO A 7 1.47 17.05 15.91
CA PRO A 7 0.43 16.83 16.90
C PRO A 7 -0.91 17.28 16.34
N ASN A 8 -1.57 16.46 15.52
CA ASN A 8 -3.03 16.50 15.32
C ASN A 8 -3.49 15.49 14.28
N ARG A 9 -3.74 14.26 14.73
CA ARG A 9 -4.99 13.60 14.32
C ARG A 9 -5.64 13.16 15.63
N PRO A 10 -6.85 13.63 15.98
CA PRO A 10 -7.56 13.01 17.08
C PRO A 10 -7.62 11.51 16.76
N PRO A 11 -7.40 10.60 17.74
CA PRO A 11 -7.47 9.17 17.49
C PRO A 11 -8.82 8.92 16.84
N SER A 12 -8.79 8.53 15.57
CA SER A 12 -10.02 8.41 14.79
C SER A 12 -10.86 7.38 15.51
N ARG A 13 -11.99 7.82 16.09
CA ARG A 13 -12.92 6.90 16.73
C ARG A 13 -13.21 5.79 15.72
N LEU A 14 -13.09 4.53 16.16
CA LEU A 14 -13.33 3.38 15.30
C LEU A 14 -14.80 3.39 14.86
N ASP A 15 -15.06 3.83 13.63
CA ASP A 15 -16.40 3.90 13.06
C ASP A 15 -16.75 2.59 12.35
N CYS A 16 -17.33 1.64 13.09
CA CYS A 16 -17.73 0.34 12.53
C CYS A 16 -18.90 0.43 11.54
N ILE A 17 -19.60 1.57 11.48
CA ILE A 17 -20.69 1.84 10.54
C ILE A 17 -20.20 1.72 9.08
N LYS A 18 -18.95 2.08 8.80
CA LYS A 18 -18.37 1.96 7.45
C LYS A 18 -18.32 0.49 6.98
N TYR A 19 -17.89 -0.40 7.87
CA TYR A 19 -17.82 -1.83 7.58
C TYR A 19 -19.22 -2.46 7.49
N PHE A 20 -20.15 -1.98 8.32
CA PHE A 20 -21.55 -2.39 8.24
C PHE A 20 -22.19 -2.00 6.90
N ASN A 21 -22.03 -0.75 6.47
CA ASN A 21 -22.54 -0.28 5.19
C ASN A 21 -21.92 -1.07 4.03
N ALA A 22 -20.61 -1.36 4.08
CA ALA A 22 -19.95 -2.17 3.06
C ALA A 22 -20.48 -3.61 3.00
N LEU A 23 -20.77 -4.22 4.15
CA LEU A 23 -21.39 -5.54 4.23
C LEU A 23 -22.81 -5.52 3.65
N TRP A 24 -23.61 -4.52 4.02
CA TRP A 24 -24.95 -4.34 3.50
C TRP A 24 -24.96 -4.16 1.98
N SER A 25 -24.05 -3.34 1.46
CA SER A 25 -23.86 -3.18 0.01
C SER A 25 -23.45 -4.48 -0.68
N CYS A 26 -22.70 -5.35 -0.03
CA CYS A 26 -22.33 -6.66 -0.59
C CYS A 26 -23.54 -7.60 -0.71
N TYR A 27 -24.43 -7.61 0.29
CA TYR A 27 -25.68 -8.37 0.24
C TYR A 27 -26.78 -7.73 -0.60
N SER A 28 -26.56 -6.51 -1.11
CA SER A 28 -27.51 -5.86 -2.00
C SER A 28 -27.70 -6.68 -3.29
N PRO A 29 -28.94 -6.86 -3.77
CA PRO A 29 -29.24 -7.57 -5.02
C PRO A 29 -28.46 -7.00 -6.21
N PHE A 30 -28.24 -5.69 -6.24
CA PHE A 30 -27.48 -5.03 -7.29
C PHE A 30 -26.04 -5.55 -7.36
N HIS A 31 -25.36 -5.67 -6.21
CA HIS A 31 -23.98 -6.11 -6.17
C HIS A 31 -23.83 -7.59 -6.49
N GLN A 32 -24.75 -8.43 -5.98
CA GLN A 32 -24.79 -9.86 -6.29
C GLN A 32 -25.01 -10.11 -7.79
N MET A 33 -25.96 -9.39 -8.41
CA MET A 33 -26.20 -9.49 -9.85
C MET A 33 -25.02 -8.99 -10.69
N GLN A 34 -24.37 -7.90 -10.27
CA GLN A 34 -23.18 -7.40 -10.95
C GLN A 34 -22.01 -8.40 -10.89
N ASN A 35 -21.81 -9.06 -9.74
CA ASN A 35 -20.76 -10.06 -9.58
C ASN A 35 -21.05 -11.31 -10.40
N TYR A 36 -22.32 -11.74 -10.41
CA TYR A 36 -22.77 -12.84 -11.24
C TYR A 36 -22.59 -12.56 -12.73
N TYR A 37 -22.92 -11.36 -13.20
CA TYR A 37 -22.71 -10.99 -14.59
C TYR A 37 -21.22 -10.96 -14.98
N ARG A 38 -20.34 -10.51 -14.09
CA ARG A 38 -18.89 -10.37 -14.38
C ARG A 38 -18.11 -11.67 -14.24
N TYR A 39 -18.45 -12.50 -13.25
CA TYR A 39 -17.64 -13.65 -12.86
C TYR A 39 -18.45 -14.96 -12.76
N GLY A 40 -19.77 -14.92 -12.94
CA GLY A 40 -20.64 -16.11 -12.89
C GLY A 40 -20.86 -16.67 -11.49
N VAL A 41 -20.48 -15.93 -10.44
CA VAL A 41 -20.52 -16.40 -9.04
C VAL A 41 -21.24 -15.42 -8.13
N PHE A 42 -21.95 -15.97 -7.14
CA PHE A 42 -22.50 -15.20 -6.03
C PHE A 42 -21.44 -15.02 -4.95
N ASP A 43 -21.25 -13.78 -4.52
CA ASP A 43 -20.30 -13.48 -3.44
C ASP A 43 -20.88 -13.86 -2.08
N ASN A 44 -20.07 -14.48 -1.22
CA ASN A 44 -20.49 -14.89 0.12
C ASN A 44 -20.31 -13.81 1.19
N CYS A 45 -19.80 -12.63 0.80
CA CYS A 45 -19.55 -11.47 1.66
C CYS A 45 -18.72 -11.72 2.95
N SER A 46 -18.07 -12.89 3.06
CA SER A 46 -17.35 -13.32 4.27
C SER A 46 -16.20 -12.40 4.64
N SER A 47 -15.56 -11.78 3.64
CA SER A 47 -14.50 -10.79 3.86
C SER A 47 -15.02 -9.55 4.58
N LYS A 48 -16.17 -9.01 4.13
CA LYS A 48 -16.80 -7.83 4.75
C LYS A 48 -17.35 -8.14 6.13
N TRP A 49 -17.82 -9.36 6.36
CA TRP A 49 -18.23 -9.82 7.68
C TRP A 49 -17.06 -9.85 8.66
N ARG A 50 -15.90 -10.38 8.23
CA ARG A 50 -14.67 -10.39 9.02
C ARG A 50 -14.23 -8.97 9.39
N ASP A 51 -14.28 -8.03 8.44
CA ASP A 51 -13.92 -6.63 8.70
C ASP A 51 -14.85 -5.98 9.74
N LEU A 52 -16.15 -6.27 9.69
CA LEU A 52 -17.12 -5.77 10.67
C LEU A 52 -16.85 -6.35 12.08
N VAL A 53 -16.65 -7.67 12.17
CA VAL A 53 -16.34 -8.35 13.43
C VAL A 53 -15.02 -7.84 14.01
N ASP A 54 -13.99 -7.67 13.19
CA ASP A 54 -12.71 -7.12 13.62
C ASP A 54 -12.85 -5.71 14.20
N CYS A 55 -13.67 -4.85 13.56
CA CYS A 55 -13.97 -3.53 14.11
C CYS A 55 -14.70 -3.59 15.46
N LEU A 56 -15.67 -4.49 15.60
CA LEU A 56 -16.38 -4.69 16.88
C LEU A 56 -15.45 -5.20 17.97
N MET A 57 -14.56 -6.14 17.65
CA MET A 57 -13.54 -6.67 18.56
C MET A 57 -12.48 -5.63 18.96
N LEU A 58 -12.16 -4.69 18.07
CA LEU A 58 -11.28 -3.56 18.40
C LEU A 58 -12.01 -2.54 19.29
N LYS A 59 -13.31 -2.35 19.08
CA LYS A 59 -14.12 -1.40 19.86
C LYS A 59 -14.29 -1.83 21.33
N THR A 60 -14.19 -3.12 21.63
CA THR A 60 -14.27 -3.64 23.02
C THR A 60 -12.96 -3.52 23.79
N LYS A 61 -11.83 -3.20 23.14
CA LYS A 61 -10.52 -3.05 23.79
C LYS A 61 -10.27 -1.63 24.30
N SER A 62 -9.27 -1.49 25.18
CA SER A 62 -8.87 -0.18 25.67
C SER A 62 -8.31 0.69 24.53
N ARG A 63 -8.48 2.02 24.62
CA ARG A 63 -8.05 2.94 23.54
C ARG A 63 -6.54 2.86 23.28
N ALA A 64 -5.74 2.66 24.33
CA ALA A 64 -4.29 2.52 24.21
C ALA A 64 -3.90 1.26 23.42
N GLU A 65 -4.51 0.12 23.74
CA GLU A 65 -4.28 -1.14 23.00
C GLU A 65 -4.73 -1.04 21.54
N VAL A 66 -5.87 -0.36 21.29
CA VAL A 66 -6.37 -0.15 19.93
C VAL A 66 -5.38 0.64 19.09
N GLU A 67 -4.83 1.71 19.64
CA GLU A 67 -3.86 2.56 18.95
C GLU A 67 -2.59 1.78 18.61
N GLU A 68 -2.06 1.01 19.56
CA GLU A 68 -0.92 0.12 19.29
C GLU A 68 -1.23 -0.93 18.22
N MET A 69 -2.41 -1.57 18.26
CA MET A 69 -2.82 -2.54 17.25
C MET A 69 -2.96 -1.92 15.87
N LEU A 70 -3.49 -0.70 15.78
CA LEU A 70 -3.57 0.03 14.53
C LEU A 70 -2.17 0.37 14.00
N MET A 71 -1.30 0.93 14.83
CA MET A 71 0.09 1.26 14.46
C MET A 71 0.87 0.01 14.00
N ALA A 72 0.73 -1.11 14.70
CA ALA A 72 1.35 -2.37 14.33
C ALA A 72 0.86 -2.86 12.95
N ARG A 73 -0.44 -2.76 12.69
CA ARG A 73 -1.02 -3.07 11.36
C ARG A 73 -0.50 -2.12 10.28
N GLU A 74 -0.38 -0.82 10.57
CA GLU A 74 0.13 0.14 9.60
C GLU A 74 1.58 -0.14 9.22
N LYS A 75 2.41 -0.51 10.21
CA LYS A 75 3.81 -0.88 10.02
C LYS A 75 3.98 -2.22 9.31
N ALA A 76 3.06 -3.16 9.52
CA ALA A 76 3.07 -4.45 8.84
C ALA A 76 2.64 -4.37 7.37
N ARG A 77 1.83 -3.36 7.00
CA ARG A 77 1.49 -3.13 5.58
C ARG A 77 2.77 -2.76 4.82
N PRO A 78 3.10 -3.45 3.73
CA PRO A 78 4.23 -3.07 2.90
C PRO A 78 3.99 -1.64 2.38
N HIS A 79 4.82 -0.70 2.81
CA HIS A 79 4.71 0.67 2.34
C HIS A 79 5.15 0.74 0.88
N PHE A 80 4.57 1.66 0.09
CA PHE A 80 4.94 1.80 -1.32
C PHE A 80 6.46 1.98 -1.52
N TRP A 81 7.09 2.70 -0.59
CA TRP A 81 8.52 2.98 -0.56
C TRP A 81 9.41 1.76 -0.21
N THR A 82 8.83 0.65 0.28
CA THR A 82 9.58 -0.56 0.60
C THR A 82 9.55 -1.61 -0.51
N TYR A 83 8.81 -1.40 -1.61
CA TYR A 83 8.75 -2.37 -2.72
C TYR A 83 10.05 -2.48 -3.52
N ARG A 84 10.89 -1.42 -3.55
CA ARG A 84 12.19 -1.41 -4.23
C ARG A 84 13.19 -0.60 -3.44
N THR A 85 14.45 -1.06 -3.42
CA THR A 85 15.56 -0.24 -2.92
C THR A 85 15.85 0.90 -3.90
N VAL A 86 16.54 1.95 -3.42
CA VAL A 86 16.95 3.08 -4.28
C VAL A 86 17.78 2.59 -5.47
N ASP A 87 18.65 1.62 -5.24
CA ASP A 87 19.51 1.03 -6.28
C ASP A 87 18.69 0.25 -7.31
N GLU A 88 17.75 -0.60 -6.87
CA GLU A 88 16.85 -1.34 -7.76
C GLU A 88 15.90 -0.41 -8.54
N ALA A 89 15.40 0.62 -7.88
CA ALA A 89 14.53 1.62 -8.50
C ALA A 89 15.28 2.40 -9.58
N SER A 90 16.53 2.82 -9.30
CA SER A 90 17.37 3.52 -10.27
C SER A 90 17.72 2.62 -11.46
N ALA A 91 18.10 1.37 -11.23
CA ALA A 91 18.41 0.41 -12.29
C ALA A 91 17.19 0.11 -13.16
N ASN A 92 16.00 -0.04 -12.56
CA ASN A 92 14.75 -0.24 -13.29
C ASN A 92 14.36 1.00 -14.10
N TRP A 93 14.49 2.20 -13.51
CA TRP A 93 14.27 3.46 -14.21
C TRP A 93 15.18 3.60 -15.42
N TRP A 94 16.48 3.30 -15.28
CA TRP A 94 17.40 3.26 -16.40
C TRP A 94 17.00 2.21 -17.44
N LYS A 95 16.58 1.00 -17.04
CA LYS A 95 16.11 -0.02 -17.99
C LYS A 95 14.91 0.47 -18.82
N MET A 96 13.96 1.18 -18.21
CA MET A 96 12.75 1.67 -18.89
C MET A 96 13.01 2.95 -19.71
N TYR A 97 13.78 3.90 -19.17
CA TYR A 97 13.86 5.27 -19.69
C TYR A 97 15.22 5.67 -20.26
N LYS A 98 16.19 4.75 -20.36
CA LYS A 98 17.50 5.01 -21.00
C LYS A 98 17.38 5.68 -22.37
N HIS A 99 16.46 5.23 -23.20
CA HIS A 99 16.22 5.80 -24.53
C HIS A 99 15.82 7.28 -24.48
N ARG A 100 15.05 7.69 -23.46
CA ARG A 100 14.56 9.07 -23.30
C ARG A 100 15.68 10.01 -22.88
N VAL A 101 16.56 9.57 -21.99
CA VAL A 101 17.73 10.35 -21.54
C VAL A 101 18.75 10.52 -22.66
N MET A 102 19.02 9.44 -23.41
CA MET A 102 20.00 9.46 -24.51
C MET A 102 19.58 10.34 -25.69
N MET A 103 18.28 10.45 -25.95
CA MET A 103 17.74 11.31 -27.02
C MET A 103 17.62 12.78 -26.62
N SER A 104 17.67 13.10 -25.33
CA SER A 104 17.53 14.48 -24.81
C SER A 104 18.85 15.22 -24.59
N SER A 105 20.00 14.55 -24.75
CA SER A 105 21.31 15.17 -24.48
C SER A 105 21.99 15.68 -25.76
N PRO A 106 22.37 16.97 -25.85
CA PRO A 106 23.35 17.43 -26.84
C PRO A 106 24.72 16.75 -26.61
N PRO A 107 25.64 16.74 -27.61
CA PRO A 107 26.80 15.88 -27.60
C PRO A 107 27.77 16.22 -26.45
N LYS A 108 27.96 15.22 -25.58
CA LYS A 108 29.04 15.01 -24.59
C LYS A 108 29.88 16.25 -24.21
N THR A 109 29.44 16.96 -23.17
CA THR A 109 30.37 17.63 -22.26
C THR A 109 30.62 16.74 -21.03
N ALA A 110 31.87 16.67 -20.60
CA ALA A 110 32.36 15.83 -19.52
C ALA A 110 31.64 16.16 -18.20
N GLY A 111 30.58 15.42 -17.88
CA GLY A 111 29.76 15.64 -16.68
C GLY A 111 28.36 15.03 -16.73
N SER A 112 27.89 14.53 -17.88
CA SER A 112 26.53 13.97 -17.98
C SER A 112 26.42 12.53 -17.47
N ALA A 113 25.55 12.34 -16.47
CA ALA A 113 24.93 11.12 -15.95
C ALA A 113 25.71 9.81 -16.22
N ALA A 114 26.63 9.47 -15.31
CA ALA A 114 27.23 8.15 -15.30
C ALA A 114 26.13 7.09 -15.14
N PRO A 115 26.16 5.98 -15.93
CA PRO A 115 25.26 4.87 -15.72
C PRO A 115 25.44 4.35 -14.28
N PRO A 116 24.36 3.89 -13.62
CA PRO A 116 24.46 3.39 -12.25
C PRO A 116 25.46 2.22 -12.22
N PRO A 117 26.28 2.11 -11.15
CA PRO A 117 27.20 1.00 -10.99
C PRO A 117 26.43 -0.32 -11.09
N LYS A 118 26.98 -1.28 -11.84
CA LYS A 118 26.37 -2.62 -11.97
C LYS A 118 26.21 -3.24 -10.57
N PRO A 119 25.06 -3.85 -10.24
CA PRO A 119 24.91 -4.53 -8.95
C PRO A 119 25.98 -5.62 -8.83
N ALA A 120 26.70 -5.62 -7.71
CA ALA A 120 27.71 -6.62 -7.41
C ALA A 120 27.06 -8.01 -7.40
N ALA A 121 27.69 -8.97 -8.07
CA ALA A 121 27.19 -10.34 -8.14
C ALA A 121 27.02 -10.93 -6.73
N PRO A 122 25.94 -11.68 -6.45
CA PRO A 122 25.77 -12.33 -5.17
C PRO A 122 26.91 -13.34 -4.95
N LYS A 123 27.69 -13.15 -3.88
CA LYS A 123 28.70 -14.12 -3.43
C LYS A 123 27.98 -15.44 -3.11
N LYS A 124 28.20 -16.46 -3.94
CA LYS A 124 27.76 -17.84 -3.64
C LYS A 124 28.55 -18.34 -2.43
N ARG A 125 27.84 -18.87 -1.45
CA ARG A 125 28.38 -19.56 -0.27
C ARG A 125 28.69 -21.00 -0.60
#